data_AF-A0A518B9H8-F1
#
_entry.id   AF-A0A518B9H8-F1
#
_cell.length_a   1.000
_cell.length_b   1.000
_cell.length_c   1.000
_cell.angle_alpha   90.00
_cell.angle_beta   90.00
_cell.angle_gamma   90.00
#
_symmetry.space_group_name_H-M   'P 1'
#
loop_
_entity.id
_entity.type
_entity.pdbx_description
1 polymer ?
#
loop_
_entity_poly.entity_id
_entity_poly.type
_entity_poly.pdbx_seq_one_letter_code
_entity_poly.pdbx_strand_id
1 'polypeptide(L)'
;MSGLVHIIENLDRVSDSIATEIDSVEKRNPWFGGIINGLVAGGAVGFVAWATRHAHHESAILLFGCLGSSSAAIVMAPLARVNSLRSVSIAYLIACAVSLAYYPLREFHQSLLPLHCFLIVTTAVVLARLLDAMHPSAVGAALAFVIYQRSLGTLVILFLMIECVLILIKVFAYLIMKDLHFRDFAKEFRREYYGKEILVSIAQAPAEPTKDSSS
;
A
#
# COMPACT_ATOMS: atom_id res chain seq x y z
N MET A 1 -1.02 -19.59 -24.96
CA MET A 1 -0.94 -19.92 -23.51
C MET A 1 0.44 -20.43 -23.07
N SER A 2 1.20 -21.19 -23.86
CA SER A 2 2.53 -21.74 -23.46
C SER A 2 3.59 -20.68 -23.09
N GLY A 3 3.61 -19.52 -23.75
CA GLY A 3 4.62 -18.48 -23.49
C GLY A 3 4.45 -17.75 -22.15
N LEU A 4 3.20 -17.56 -21.71
CA LEU A 4 2.90 -16.86 -20.45
C LEU A 4 3.25 -17.74 -19.23
N VAL A 5 3.02 -19.05 -19.35
CA VAL A 5 3.44 -20.04 -18.34
C VAL A 5 4.96 -20.06 -18.19
N HIS A 6 5.70 -20.07 -19.30
CA HIS A 6 7.17 -20.04 -19.25
C HIS A 6 7.72 -18.72 -18.65
N ILE A 7 7.06 -17.59 -18.91
CA ILE A 7 7.44 -16.31 -18.30
C ILE A 7 7.21 -16.35 -16.77
N ILE A 8 6.07 -16.88 -16.32
CA ILE A 8 5.76 -17.02 -14.88
C ILE A 8 6.76 -17.96 -14.20
N GLU A 9 7.08 -19.12 -14.79
CA GLU A 9 8.07 -20.05 -14.21
C GLU A 9 9.48 -19.44 -14.12
N ASN A 10 9.89 -18.66 -15.12
CA ASN A 10 11.17 -17.95 -15.09
C ASN A 10 11.17 -16.86 -14.00
N LEU A 11 10.06 -16.13 -13.84
CA LEU A 11 9.90 -15.12 -12.79
C LEU A 11 9.92 -15.76 -11.39
N ASP A 12 9.22 -16.88 -11.19
CA ASP A 12 9.25 -17.62 -9.92
C ASP A 12 10.68 -18.07 -9.58
N ARG A 13 11.45 -18.60 -10.54
CA ARG A 13 12.85 -19.00 -10.31
C ARG A 13 13.76 -17.82 -9.94
N VAL A 14 13.61 -16.69 -10.63
CA VAL A 14 14.38 -15.48 -10.34
C VAL A 14 14.01 -14.95 -8.95
N SER A 15 12.71 -14.93 -8.65
CA SER A 15 12.18 -14.56 -7.34
C SER A 15 12.73 -15.43 -6.23
N ASP A 16 12.70 -16.76 -6.38
CA ASP A 16 13.22 -17.71 -5.39
C ASP A 16 14.72 -17.52 -5.15
N SER A 17 15.50 -17.25 -6.20
CA SER A 17 16.93 -16.98 -6.10
C SER A 17 17.21 -15.70 -5.32
N ILE A 18 16.55 -14.61 -5.67
CA ILE A 18 16.71 -13.30 -5.00
C ILE A 18 16.23 -13.39 -3.55
N ALA A 19 15.06 -13.98 -3.32
CA ALA A 19 14.47 -14.09 -2.00
C ALA A 19 15.31 -14.96 -1.05
N THR A 20 15.93 -16.04 -1.57
CA THR A 20 16.83 -16.88 -0.76
C THR A 20 18.10 -16.13 -0.37
N GLU A 21 18.64 -15.31 -1.28
CA GLU A 21 19.82 -14.49 -1.00
C GLU A 21 19.50 -13.40 0.04
N ILE A 22 18.36 -12.72 -0.11
CA ILE A 22 17.90 -11.68 0.83
C ILE A 22 17.57 -12.26 2.20
N ASP A 23 16.86 -13.38 2.30
CA ASP A 23 16.56 -14.06 3.57
C ASP A 23 17.86 -14.50 4.29
N SER A 24 18.86 -14.96 3.53
CA SER A 24 20.16 -15.30 4.09
C SER A 24 20.88 -14.09 4.70
N VAL A 25 20.65 -12.90 4.14
CA VAL A 25 21.19 -11.63 4.62
C VAL A 25 20.38 -11.09 5.80
N GLU A 26 19.05 -11.19 5.74
CA GLU A 26 18.14 -10.71 6.79
C GLU A 26 18.27 -11.53 8.08
N LYS A 27 18.39 -12.86 7.97
CA LYS A 27 18.71 -13.73 9.11
C LYS A 27 20.05 -13.41 9.76
N ARG A 28 21.02 -12.91 8.98
CA ARG A 28 22.32 -12.48 9.51
C ARG A 28 22.23 -11.09 10.16
N ASN A 29 21.38 -10.20 9.65
CA ASN A 29 21.22 -8.87 10.20
C ASN A 29 19.84 -8.27 9.89
N PRO A 30 18.87 -8.31 10.82
CA PRO A 30 17.52 -7.80 10.60
C PRO A 30 17.49 -6.28 10.34
N TRP A 31 18.49 -5.54 10.84
CA TRP A 31 18.65 -4.12 10.54
C TRP A 31 18.90 -3.87 9.06
N PHE A 32 19.62 -4.76 8.39
CA PHE A 32 19.96 -4.62 6.98
C PHE A 32 18.73 -4.84 6.09
N GLY A 33 17.87 -5.80 6.43
CA GLY A 33 16.57 -5.99 5.76
C GLY A 33 15.68 -4.76 5.85
N GLY A 34 15.59 -4.15 7.05
CA GLY A 34 14.88 -2.88 7.25
C GLY A 34 15.45 -1.72 6.39
N ILE A 35 16.77 -1.63 6.27
CA ILE A 35 17.44 -0.61 5.42
C ILE A 35 17.13 -0.84 3.94
N ILE A 36 17.22 -2.07 3.43
CA ILE A 36 16.88 -2.38 2.03
C ILE A 36 15.42 -2.03 1.74
N ASN A 37 14.50 -2.47 2.59
CA ASN A 37 13.07 -2.20 2.44
C ASN A 37 12.77 -0.70 2.48
N GLY A 38 13.44 0.03 3.37
CA GLY A 38 13.39 1.50 3.42
C GLY A 38 13.95 2.16 2.16
N LEU A 39 15.05 1.66 1.61
CA LEU A 39 15.65 2.15 0.36
C LEU A 39 14.75 1.88 -0.85
N VAL A 40 14.09 0.71 -0.92
CA VAL A 40 13.14 0.39 -2.00
C VAL A 40 11.93 1.31 -1.93
N ALA A 41 11.31 1.43 -0.75
CA ALA A 41 10.15 2.31 -0.56
C ALA A 41 10.52 3.79 -0.81
N GLY A 42 11.63 4.26 -0.23
CA GLY A 42 12.12 5.64 -0.41
C GLY A 42 12.54 5.94 -1.84
N GLY A 43 13.19 4.98 -2.52
CA GLY A 43 13.56 5.07 -3.93
C GLY A 43 12.34 5.18 -4.84
N ALA A 44 11.30 4.39 -4.59
CA ALA A 44 10.05 4.48 -5.35
C ALA A 44 9.37 5.85 -5.19
N VAL A 45 9.29 6.37 -3.96
CA VAL A 45 8.76 7.72 -3.70
C VAL A 45 9.61 8.80 -4.34
N GLY A 46 10.94 8.70 -4.24
CA GLY A 46 11.89 9.63 -4.85
C GLY A 46 11.77 9.65 -6.37
N PHE A 47 11.57 8.49 -7.00
CA PHE A 47 11.31 8.40 -8.43
C PHE A 47 10.01 9.09 -8.83
N VAL A 48 8.92 8.88 -8.08
CA VAL A 48 7.64 9.56 -8.35
C VAL A 48 7.78 11.08 -8.16
N ALA A 49 8.43 11.52 -7.09
CA ALA A 49 8.70 12.94 -6.84
C ALA A 49 9.53 13.55 -7.97
N TRP A 50 10.56 12.84 -8.46
CA TRP A 50 11.36 13.27 -9.59
C TRP A 50 10.57 13.32 -10.90
N ALA A 51 9.77 12.28 -11.20
CA ALA A 51 8.94 12.22 -12.40
C ALA A 51 7.84 13.29 -12.41
N THR A 52 7.38 13.72 -11.24
CA THR A 52 6.35 14.74 -11.06
C THR A 52 6.90 16.13 -10.75
N ARG A 53 8.24 16.32 -10.75
CA ARG A 53 8.90 17.60 -10.41
C ARG A 53 8.48 18.77 -11.27
N HIS A 54 8.13 18.53 -12.52
CA HIS A 54 7.69 19.57 -13.47
C HIS A 54 6.19 19.90 -13.33
N ALA A 55 5.44 19.09 -12.59
CA ALA A 55 4.00 19.23 -12.42
C ALA A 55 3.59 19.76 -11.02
N HIS A 56 4.51 19.85 -10.05
CA HIS A 56 4.15 20.14 -8.66
C HIS A 56 4.94 21.29 -8.01
N HIS A 57 4.20 22.31 -7.58
CA HIS A 57 4.58 23.22 -6.49
C HIS A 57 4.65 22.47 -5.15
N GLU A 58 5.35 23.05 -4.16
CA GLU A 58 5.66 22.59 -2.78
C GLU A 58 4.51 21.88 -2.04
N SER A 59 3.28 22.10 -2.48
CA SER A 59 2.03 21.44 -2.09
C SER A 59 1.90 19.96 -2.51
N ALA A 60 2.98 19.18 -2.53
CA ALA A 60 2.93 17.73 -2.79
C ALA A 60 3.51 16.89 -1.65
N ILE A 61 4.05 17.54 -0.60
CA ILE A 61 4.74 16.88 0.51
C ILE A 61 3.83 15.89 1.25
N LEU A 62 2.59 16.29 1.60
CA LEU A 62 1.66 15.37 2.27
C LEU A 62 1.33 14.15 1.41
N LEU A 63 1.25 14.33 0.09
CA LEU A 63 0.93 13.25 -0.84
C LEU A 63 2.12 12.29 -1.00
N PHE A 64 3.34 12.81 -1.11
CA PHE A 64 4.54 11.97 -1.12
C PHE A 64 4.76 11.27 0.23
N GLY A 65 4.41 11.91 1.34
CA GLY A 65 4.39 11.28 2.66
C GLY A 65 3.40 10.12 2.74
N CYS A 66 2.18 10.29 2.23
CA CYS A 66 1.17 9.22 2.16
C CYS A 66 1.60 8.08 1.24
N LEU A 67 2.19 8.41 0.07
CA LEU A 67 2.73 7.42 -0.86
C LEU A 67 3.87 6.64 -0.22
N GLY A 68 4.79 7.32 0.48
CA GLY A 68 5.92 6.69 1.16
C GLY A 68 5.49 5.81 2.32
N SER A 69 4.54 6.25 3.15
CA SER A 69 4.00 5.41 4.21
C SER A 69 3.28 4.19 3.65
N SER A 70 2.53 4.34 2.56
CA SER A 70 1.88 3.22 1.85
C SER A 70 2.91 2.24 1.27
N SER A 71 3.96 2.76 0.64
CA SER A 71 5.03 1.98 0.05
C SER A 71 5.77 1.17 1.11
N ALA A 72 6.13 1.81 2.23
CA ALA A 72 6.77 1.15 3.36
C ALA A 72 5.87 0.08 3.98
N ALA A 73 4.58 0.36 4.17
CA ALA A 73 3.63 -0.60 4.70
C ALA A 73 3.51 -1.85 3.81
N ILE A 74 3.43 -1.68 2.49
CA ILE A 74 3.34 -2.79 1.52
C ILE A 74 4.60 -3.66 1.55
N VAL A 75 5.78 -3.05 1.68
CA VAL A 75 7.05 -3.79 1.71
C VAL A 75 7.25 -4.49 3.06
N MET A 76 6.92 -3.84 4.18
CA MET A 76 7.14 -4.40 5.53
C MET A 76 6.09 -5.45 5.93
N ALA A 77 4.87 -5.33 5.43
CA ALA A 77 3.78 -6.24 5.77
C ALA A 77 2.96 -6.57 4.51
N PRO A 78 3.55 -7.25 3.51
CA PRO A 78 2.87 -7.54 2.25
C PRO A 78 1.64 -8.41 2.45
N LEU A 79 1.66 -9.33 3.41
CA LEU A 79 0.60 -10.28 3.73
C LEU A 79 -0.52 -9.66 4.59
N ALA A 80 -0.39 -8.38 4.99
CA ALA A 80 -1.47 -7.72 5.70
C ALA A 80 -2.65 -7.44 4.76
N ARG A 81 -3.86 -7.79 5.19
CA ARG A 81 -5.10 -7.58 4.41
C ARG A 81 -5.29 -6.16 3.91
N VAL A 82 -4.91 -5.18 4.73
CA VAL A 82 -4.96 -3.75 4.41
C VAL A 82 -4.04 -3.36 3.24
N ASN A 83 -2.97 -4.14 3.02
CA ASN A 83 -1.97 -3.96 1.96
C ASN A 83 -2.21 -4.85 0.73
N SER A 84 -3.36 -5.54 0.65
CA SER A 84 -3.77 -6.24 -0.56
C SER A 84 -4.00 -5.25 -1.69
N LEU A 85 -3.60 -5.58 -2.93
CA LEU A 85 -3.81 -4.66 -4.06
C LEU A 85 -5.28 -4.32 -4.24
N ARG A 86 -6.19 -5.27 -4.02
CA ARG A 86 -7.63 -4.99 -4.01
C ARG A 86 -8.00 -3.87 -3.03
N SER A 87 -7.58 -3.99 -1.78
CA SER A 87 -7.92 -3.02 -0.73
C SER A 87 -7.34 -1.65 -1.06
N VAL A 88 -6.07 -1.61 -1.45
CA VAL A 88 -5.37 -0.39 -1.84
C VAL A 88 -6.07 0.28 -3.03
N SER A 89 -6.29 -0.46 -4.13
CA SER A 89 -6.93 0.08 -5.33
C SER A 89 -8.35 0.57 -5.09
N ILE A 90 -9.17 -0.19 -4.35
CA ILE A 90 -10.52 0.26 -3.99
C ILE A 90 -10.47 1.51 -3.11
N ALA A 91 -9.55 1.57 -2.14
CA ALA A 91 -9.41 2.73 -1.26
C ALA A 91 -9.04 4.00 -2.03
N TYR A 92 -8.10 3.92 -2.98
CA TYR A 92 -7.73 5.06 -3.83
C TYR A 92 -8.83 5.45 -4.81
N LEU A 93 -9.60 4.49 -5.34
CA LEU A 93 -10.80 4.79 -6.13
C LEU A 93 -11.87 5.52 -5.31
N ILE A 94 -12.11 5.09 -4.06
CA ILE A 94 -13.01 5.77 -3.12
C ILE A 94 -12.49 7.18 -2.83
N ALA A 95 -11.21 7.32 -2.52
CA ALA A 95 -10.58 8.60 -2.25
C ALA A 95 -10.73 9.56 -3.44
N CYS A 96 -10.51 9.07 -4.67
CA CYS A 96 -10.75 9.83 -5.89
C CYS A 96 -12.22 10.24 -6.03
N ALA A 97 -13.16 9.31 -5.87
CA ALA A 97 -14.59 9.59 -5.95
C ALA A 97 -15.06 10.61 -4.90
N VAL A 98 -14.56 10.51 -3.66
CA VAL A 98 -14.81 11.50 -2.60
C VAL A 98 -14.23 12.85 -2.99
N SER A 99 -12.97 12.92 -3.42
CA SER A 99 -12.36 14.18 -3.87
C SER A 99 -13.13 14.82 -5.03
N LEU A 100 -13.67 14.04 -5.96
CA LEU A 100 -14.54 14.53 -7.04
C LEU A 100 -15.88 15.06 -6.51
N ALA A 101 -16.54 14.31 -5.62
CA ALA A 101 -17.83 14.70 -5.04
C ALA A 101 -17.75 16.00 -4.24
N TYR A 102 -16.64 16.22 -3.52
CA TYR A 102 -16.41 17.42 -2.72
C TYR A 102 -15.70 18.55 -3.50
N TYR A 103 -15.31 18.33 -4.76
CA TYR A 103 -14.70 19.35 -5.61
C TYR A 103 -15.54 20.64 -5.74
N PRO A 104 -16.86 20.62 -6.03
CA PRO A 104 -17.64 21.86 -6.17
C PRO A 104 -17.76 22.65 -4.87
N LEU A 105 -17.67 21.99 -3.71
CA LEU A 105 -17.69 22.66 -2.41
C LEU A 105 -16.41 23.47 -2.13
N ARG A 106 -15.35 23.27 -2.92
CA ARG A 106 -14.10 24.03 -2.80
C ARG A 106 -14.30 25.53 -2.99
N GLU A 107 -15.24 25.93 -3.83
CA GLU A 107 -15.49 27.35 -4.14
C GLU A 107 -16.19 28.09 -2.99
N PHE A 108 -16.82 27.37 -2.05
CA PHE A 108 -17.77 27.92 -1.09
C PHE A 108 -17.19 28.46 0.23
N HIS A 109 -15.87 28.68 0.35
CA HIS A 109 -15.13 29.49 1.36
C HIS A 109 -13.97 28.74 2.04
N GLN A 110 -12.81 29.41 2.14
CA GLN A 110 -11.63 28.94 2.90
C GLN A 110 -11.88 28.86 4.43
N SER A 111 -12.84 29.62 4.96
CA SER A 111 -13.16 29.64 6.40
C SER A 111 -13.76 28.33 6.92
N LEU A 112 -14.26 27.46 6.05
CA LEU A 112 -14.84 26.16 6.40
C LEU A 112 -13.88 24.98 6.15
N LEU A 113 -12.58 25.23 5.97
CA LEU A 113 -11.60 24.18 5.73
C LEU A 113 -11.67 23.03 6.75
N PRO A 114 -11.78 23.26 8.08
CA PRO A 114 -11.90 22.16 9.05
C PRO A 114 -13.13 21.28 8.82
N LEU A 115 -14.26 21.88 8.44
CA LEU A 115 -15.50 21.16 8.15
C LEU A 115 -15.35 20.32 6.87
N HIS A 116 -14.72 20.85 5.82
CA HIS A 116 -14.43 20.09 4.61
C HIS A 116 -13.52 18.89 4.91
N CYS A 117 -12.44 19.09 5.66
CA CYS A 117 -11.55 18.01 6.08
C CYS A 117 -12.32 16.93 6.87
N PHE A 118 -13.17 17.33 7.82
CA PHE A 118 -14.01 16.42 8.58
C PHE A 118 -14.93 15.60 7.67
N LEU A 119 -15.63 16.24 6.73
CA LEU A 119 -16.57 15.56 5.83
C LEU A 119 -15.84 14.59 4.89
N ILE A 120 -14.70 14.99 4.33
CA ILE A 120 -13.92 14.15 3.42
C ILE A 120 -13.39 12.91 4.14
N VAL A 121 -12.78 13.10 5.31
CA VAL A 121 -12.23 11.98 6.10
C VAL A 121 -13.37 11.05 6.53
N THR A 122 -14.47 11.61 7.05
CA THR A 122 -15.62 10.81 7.49
C THR A 122 -16.20 10.00 6.33
N THR A 123 -16.50 10.64 5.19
CA THR A 123 -17.08 9.96 4.03
C THR A 123 -16.12 8.92 3.45
N ALA A 124 -14.83 9.24 3.31
CA ALA A 124 -13.83 8.31 2.81
C ALA A 124 -13.69 7.08 3.72
N VAL A 125 -13.62 7.28 5.04
CA VAL A 125 -13.51 6.19 6.02
C VAL A 125 -14.78 5.33 6.04
N VAL A 126 -15.97 5.94 6.01
CA VAL A 126 -17.24 5.20 5.97
C VAL A 126 -17.32 4.34 4.71
N LEU A 127 -17.05 4.90 3.53
CA LEU A 127 -17.08 4.15 2.28
C LEU A 127 -16.01 3.05 2.24
N ALA A 128 -14.79 3.34 2.69
CA ALA A 128 -13.71 2.36 2.77
C ALA A 128 -14.05 1.21 3.73
N ARG A 129 -14.72 1.48 4.85
CA ARG A 129 -15.22 0.46 5.78
C ARG A 129 -16.35 -0.37 5.17
N LEU A 130 -17.31 0.25 4.49
CA LEU A 130 -18.42 -0.45 3.84
C LEU A 130 -17.94 -1.42 2.75
N LEU A 131 -16.87 -1.06 2.04
CA LEU A 131 -16.26 -1.88 0.99
C LEU A 131 -15.13 -2.78 1.47
N ASP A 132 -14.85 -2.78 2.79
CA ASP A 132 -13.83 -3.63 3.41
C ASP A 132 -12.43 -3.40 2.78
N ALA A 133 -12.16 -2.13 2.47
CA ALA A 133 -11.01 -1.63 1.72
C ALA A 133 -10.38 -0.44 2.45
N MET A 134 -9.94 -0.66 3.70
CA MET A 134 -9.32 0.39 4.51
C MET A 134 -7.84 0.54 4.18
N HIS A 135 -7.48 1.71 3.65
CA HIS A 135 -6.09 2.10 3.42
C HIS A 135 -5.86 3.55 3.88
N PRO A 136 -5.23 3.78 5.06
CA PRO A 136 -5.09 5.11 5.64
C PRO A 136 -4.42 6.14 4.72
N SER A 137 -3.44 5.72 3.92
CA SER A 137 -2.74 6.59 2.98
C SER A 137 -3.63 7.10 1.84
N ALA A 138 -4.68 6.36 1.45
CA ALA A 138 -5.65 6.83 0.46
C ALA A 138 -6.53 7.96 1.04
N VAL A 139 -6.91 7.87 2.30
CA VAL A 139 -7.65 8.93 3.01
C VAL A 139 -6.79 10.20 3.12
N GLY A 140 -5.51 10.04 3.46
CA GLY A 140 -4.55 11.15 3.48
C GLY A 140 -4.36 11.79 2.10
N ALA A 141 -4.35 11.00 1.03
CA ALA A 141 -4.28 11.51 -0.34
C ALA A 141 -5.52 12.32 -0.75
N ALA A 142 -6.73 11.85 -0.39
CA ALA A 142 -7.98 12.62 -0.60
C ALA A 142 -7.96 13.96 0.14
N LEU A 143 -7.45 13.96 1.38
CA LEU A 143 -7.31 15.18 2.19
C LEU A 143 -6.31 16.17 1.58
N ALA A 144 -5.14 15.67 1.15
CA ALA A 144 -4.11 16.49 0.52
C ALA A 144 -4.64 17.21 -0.72
N PHE A 145 -5.49 16.55 -1.51
CA PHE A 145 -6.09 17.17 -2.69
C PHE A 145 -6.93 18.41 -2.37
N VAL A 146 -7.77 18.34 -1.32
CA VAL A 146 -8.64 19.45 -0.94
C VAL A 146 -7.86 20.59 -0.31
N ILE A 147 -6.86 20.28 0.53
CA ILE A 147 -5.97 21.29 1.10
C ILE A 147 -5.20 22.03 0.00
N TYR A 148 -4.68 21.30 -1.00
CA TYR A 148 -3.82 21.85 -2.04
C TYR A 148 -4.53 22.33 -3.28
N GLN A 149 -5.87 22.31 -3.29
CA GLN A 149 -6.63 23.06 -4.29
C GLN A 149 -6.23 22.69 -5.75
N ARG A 150 -5.98 21.41 -6.00
CA ARG A 150 -5.52 20.93 -7.31
C ARG A 150 -6.68 20.86 -8.31
N SER A 151 -6.37 20.90 -9.61
CA SER A 151 -7.37 20.75 -10.67
C SER A 151 -7.85 19.30 -10.78
N LEU A 152 -9.06 19.11 -11.33
CA LEU A 152 -9.62 17.77 -11.57
C LEU A 152 -8.73 16.89 -12.47
N GLY A 153 -8.14 17.47 -13.51
CA GLY A 153 -7.23 16.73 -14.40
C GLY A 153 -6.01 16.22 -13.65
N THR A 154 -5.42 17.06 -12.79
CA THR A 154 -4.29 16.66 -11.95
C THR A 154 -4.69 15.62 -10.92
N LEU A 155 -5.91 15.66 -10.35
CA LEU A 155 -6.43 14.63 -9.44
C LEU A 155 -6.35 13.25 -10.10
N VAL A 156 -7.01 13.08 -11.24
CA VAL A 156 -7.16 11.77 -11.88
C VAL A 156 -5.81 11.20 -12.29
N ILE A 157 -4.96 12.03 -12.90
CA ILE A 157 -3.60 11.62 -13.31
C ILE A 157 -2.79 11.18 -12.08
N LEU A 158 -2.88 11.93 -10.98
CA LEU A 158 -2.11 11.64 -9.78
C LEU A 158 -2.56 10.35 -9.10
N PHE A 159 -3.87 10.12 -8.97
CA PHE A 159 -4.41 8.87 -8.43
C PHE A 159 -4.01 7.67 -9.28
N LEU A 160 -4.04 7.80 -10.63
CA LEU A 160 -3.54 6.76 -11.53
C LEU A 160 -2.04 6.50 -11.35
N MET A 161 -1.22 7.55 -11.19
CA MET A 161 0.21 7.41 -10.94
C MET A 161 0.48 6.71 -9.61
N ILE A 162 -0.26 7.07 -8.55
CA ILE A 162 -0.15 6.40 -7.25
C ILE A 162 -0.49 4.92 -7.38
N GLU A 163 -1.61 4.58 -8.02
CA GLU A 163 -2.00 3.19 -8.27
C GLU A 163 -0.92 2.40 -9.03
N CYS A 164 -0.42 2.95 -10.15
CA CYS A 164 0.66 2.32 -10.91
C CYS A 164 1.90 2.07 -10.06
N VAL A 165 2.28 3.03 -9.23
CA VAL A 165 3.46 2.91 -8.36
C VAL A 165 3.24 1.85 -7.29
N LEU A 166 2.08 1.83 -6.64
CA LEU A 166 1.77 0.82 -5.61
C LEU A 166 1.71 -0.59 -6.20
N ILE A 167 1.19 -0.75 -7.42
CA ILE A 167 1.26 -2.01 -8.18
C ILE A 167 2.72 -2.42 -8.42
N LEU A 168 3.57 -1.50 -8.90
CA LEU A 168 4.99 -1.79 -9.13
C LEU A 168 5.71 -2.17 -7.84
N ILE A 169 5.47 -1.46 -6.74
CA ILE A 169 6.05 -1.76 -5.43
C ILE A 169 5.60 -3.14 -4.96
N LYS A 170 4.32 -3.49 -5.15
CA LYS A 170 3.85 -4.83 -4.83
C LYS A 170 4.51 -5.89 -5.71
N VAL A 171 4.68 -5.64 -7.00
CA VAL A 171 5.43 -6.53 -7.91
C VAL A 171 6.87 -6.72 -7.42
N PHE A 172 7.55 -5.65 -7.00
CA PHE A 172 8.89 -5.76 -6.40
C PHE A 172 8.87 -6.53 -5.07
N ALA A 173 7.87 -6.30 -4.22
CA ALA A 173 7.68 -7.05 -2.99
C ALA A 173 7.55 -8.57 -3.26
N TYR A 174 6.80 -8.95 -4.31
CA TYR A 174 6.71 -10.34 -4.77
C TYR A 174 8.04 -10.90 -5.30
N LEU A 175 8.90 -10.08 -5.92
CA LEU A 175 10.23 -10.53 -6.40
C LEU A 175 11.25 -10.72 -5.28
N ILE A 176 11.07 -10.00 -4.18
CA ILE A 176 12.03 -9.91 -3.08
C ILE A 176 11.67 -10.87 -1.95
N MET A 177 10.38 -11.03 -1.64
CA MET A 177 9.93 -11.79 -0.47
C MET A 177 9.59 -13.23 -0.81
N LYS A 178 10.19 -14.14 -0.05
CA LYS A 178 10.09 -15.59 -0.26
C LYS A 178 8.70 -16.16 0.01
N ASP A 179 7.96 -15.54 0.92
CA ASP A 179 6.61 -16.00 1.31
C ASP A 179 5.54 -15.67 0.25
N LEU A 180 5.92 -15.00 -0.84
CA LEU A 180 5.05 -14.57 -1.92
C LEU A 180 5.44 -15.26 -3.23
N HIS A 181 4.55 -16.08 -3.78
CA HIS A 181 4.76 -16.70 -5.08
C HIS A 181 4.06 -15.90 -6.19
N PHE A 182 4.73 -15.63 -7.31
CA PHE A 182 4.15 -14.84 -8.41
C PHE A 182 2.91 -15.47 -9.00
N ARG A 183 2.81 -16.80 -8.98
CA ARG A 183 1.61 -17.54 -9.39
C ARG A 183 0.35 -17.11 -8.63
N ASP A 184 0.51 -16.63 -7.41
CA ASP A 184 -0.58 -16.17 -6.56
C ASP A 184 -0.87 -14.67 -6.69
N PHE A 185 -0.10 -13.92 -7.50
CA PHE A 185 -0.29 -12.49 -7.71
C PHE A 185 -1.71 -12.14 -8.19
N ALA A 186 -2.30 -12.95 -9.08
CA ALA A 186 -3.68 -12.73 -9.54
C ALA A 186 -4.73 -12.85 -8.41
N LYS A 187 -4.40 -13.53 -7.30
CA LYS A 187 -5.26 -13.67 -6.13
C LYS A 187 -5.31 -12.40 -5.28
N GLU A 188 -4.33 -11.49 -5.42
CA GLU A 188 -4.32 -10.16 -4.78
C GLU A 188 -5.58 -9.33 -5.03
N PHE A 189 -6.21 -9.53 -6.18
CA PHE A 189 -7.44 -8.83 -6.58
C PHE A 189 -8.70 -9.47 -5.98
N ARG A 190 -8.59 -10.63 -5.32
CA ARG A 190 -9.70 -11.39 -4.74
C ARG A 190 -9.82 -11.12 -3.25
N ARG A 191 -11.06 -11.03 -2.75
CA ARG A 191 -11.36 -10.76 -1.32
C ARG A 191 -10.83 -11.86 -0.38
N GLU A 192 -10.81 -13.09 -0.87
CA GLU A 192 -10.59 -14.29 -0.05
C GLU A 192 -9.11 -14.58 0.26
N TYR A 193 -8.18 -13.96 -0.48
CA TYR A 193 -6.76 -14.32 -0.42
C TYR A 193 -6.11 -13.95 0.93
N TYR A 194 -6.50 -12.82 1.50
CA TYR A 194 -5.91 -12.27 2.75
C TYR A 194 -6.72 -12.59 4.02
N GLY A 195 -7.79 -13.38 3.91
CA GLY A 195 -8.77 -13.57 4.99
C GLY A 195 -8.46 -14.71 5.97
N LYS A 196 -7.44 -15.55 5.72
CA LYS A 196 -7.20 -16.76 6.52
C LYS A 196 -6.08 -16.65 7.55
N GLU A 197 -5.17 -15.67 7.47
CA GLU A 197 -3.95 -15.67 8.28
C GLU A 197 -4.12 -15.11 9.70
N ILE A 198 -5.13 -14.27 9.95
CA ILE A 198 -5.42 -13.78 11.32
C ILE A 198 -5.85 -14.93 12.27
N LEU A 199 -6.32 -16.06 11.72
CA LEU A 199 -6.67 -17.24 12.52
C LEU A 199 -5.48 -18.16 12.84
N VAL A 200 -4.35 -18.03 12.15
CA VAL A 200 -3.18 -18.92 12.36
C VAL A 200 -2.28 -18.41 13.48
N SER A 201 -2.16 -17.09 13.65
CA SER A 201 -1.30 -16.51 14.71
C SER A 201 -1.86 -16.64 16.13
N ILE A 202 -3.17 -16.93 16.30
CA ILE A 202 -3.78 -17.12 17.63
C ILE A 202 -3.76 -18.60 18.03
N ALA A 203 -3.72 -19.52 17.06
CA ALA A 203 -3.73 -20.97 17.32
C ALA A 203 -2.33 -21.55 17.66
N GLN A 204 -1.25 -20.78 17.47
CA GLN A 204 0.13 -21.22 17.71
C GLN A 204 0.79 -20.54 18.91
N ALA A 205 0.03 -20.16 19.94
CA ALA A 205 0.62 -20.01 21.27
C ALA A 205 0.79 -21.43 21.84
N PRO A 206 2.02 -21.98 21.96
CA PRO A 206 2.20 -23.23 22.67
C PRO A 206 1.86 -22.98 24.14
N ALA A 207 0.92 -23.75 24.68
CA ALA A 207 0.69 -23.78 26.11
C ALA A 207 2.03 -24.06 26.81
N GLU A 208 2.51 -23.11 27.60
CA GLU A 208 3.65 -23.35 28.51
C GLU A 208 3.31 -24.56 29.38
N PRO A 209 4.18 -25.59 29.45
CA PRO A 209 3.99 -26.66 30.41
C PRO A 209 4.18 -26.07 31.81
N THR A 210 3.08 -25.99 32.56
CA THR A 210 3.08 -25.72 33.99
C THR A 210 4.05 -26.70 34.64
N LYS A 211 5.19 -26.20 35.13
CA LYS A 211 6.08 -27.01 35.97
C LYS A 211 5.33 -27.27 37.27
N ASP A 212 4.88 -28.51 37.44
CA ASP A 212 4.46 -29.02 38.74
C ASP A 212 5.64 -28.90 39.70
N SER A 213 5.54 -27.94 40.62
CA SER A 213 6.40 -27.84 41.79
C SER A 213 6.00 -28.94 42.77
N SER A 214 6.62 -30.10 42.63
CA SER A 214 6.66 -31.11 43.68
C SER A 214 8.09 -31.60 43.86
N SER A 215 8.80 -30.99 44.80
CA SER A 215 9.84 -31.57 45.68
C SER A 215 10.38 -30.47 46.60
#